data_AF-A0A9W7SWU5-F1
#
_entry.id   AF-A0A9W7SWU5-F1
#
_cell.length_a   1.000
_cell.length_b   1.000
_cell.length_c   1.000
_cell.angle_alpha   90.00
_cell.angle_beta   90.00
_cell.angle_gamma   90.00
#
_symmetry.space_group_name_H-M   'P 1'
#
loop_
_entity.id
_entity.type
_entity.pdbx_description
1 polymer ?
#
loop_
_entity_poly.entity_id
_entity_poly.type
_entity_poly.pdbx_seq_one_letter_code
_entity_poly.pdbx_strand_id
1 'polypeptide(L)' 'MTTTTGSTSDNPHRLHIAIVGAGLSGLALAHGLLLDPARRFDVHVYERDTLAFDSERGGYQLRINGDGLRAL' A
#
# COMPACT_ATOMS: atom_id res chain seq x y z
N MET A 1 -25.85 21.90 -12.01
CA MET A 1 -24.46 21.54 -11.72
C MET A 1 -24.49 20.25 -10.92
N THR A 2 -24.50 19.12 -11.62
CA THR A 2 -24.72 17.77 -11.06
C THR A 2 -23.37 17.11 -10.83
N THR A 3 -22.97 16.97 -9.57
CA THR A 3 -21.84 16.12 -9.19
C THR A 3 -22.36 14.70 -9.00
N THR A 4 -22.12 13.83 -9.99
CA THR A 4 -22.30 12.39 -9.87
C THR A 4 -21.14 11.84 -9.03
N THR A 5 -21.37 11.67 -7.72
CA THR A 5 -20.47 10.88 -6.87
C THR A 5 -20.59 9.43 -7.31
N GLY A 6 -19.57 8.93 -8.02
CA GLY A 6 -19.51 7.52 -8.41
C GLY A 6 -19.48 6.65 -7.16
N SER A 7 -20.51 5.82 -7.00
CA SER A 7 -20.49 4.71 -6.05
C SER A 7 -19.48 3.68 -6.55
N THR A 8 -18.32 3.60 -5.90
CA THR A 8 -17.41 2.45 -6.04
C THR A 8 -18.23 1.19 -5.85
N SER A 9 -18.33 0.34 -6.86
CA SER A 9 -19.07 -0.92 -6.76
C SER A 9 -18.44 -1.78 -5.68
N ASP A 10 -19.10 -1.88 -4.55
CA ASP A 10 -18.70 -2.74 -3.45
C ASP A 10 -18.90 -4.19 -3.89
N ASN A 11 -17.80 -4.85 -4.26
CA ASN A 11 -17.83 -6.23 -4.72
C ASN A 11 -17.85 -7.09 -3.44
N PRO A 12 -18.95 -7.77 -3.08
CA PRO A 12 -19.18 -8.37 -1.76
C PRO A 12 -18.24 -9.55 -1.44
N HIS A 13 -17.28 -9.83 -2.32
CA HIS A 13 -16.29 -10.90 -2.21
C HIS A 13 -14.85 -10.37 -2.07
N ARG A 14 -14.64 -9.06 -1.92
CA ARG A 14 -13.29 -8.54 -1.66
C ARG A 14 -12.85 -8.88 -0.23
N LEU A 15 -11.64 -9.40 -0.11
CA LEU A 15 -11.04 -9.67 1.18
C LEU A 15 -10.46 -8.36 1.74
N HIS A 16 -10.98 -7.92 2.88
CA HIS A 16 -10.46 -6.75 3.57
C HIS A 16 -9.16 -7.09 4.32
N ILE A 17 -8.11 -6.33 4.05
CA ILE A 17 -6.78 -6.52 4.62
C ILE A 17 -6.37 -5.24 5.34
N ALA A 18 -6.13 -5.35 6.65
CA ALA A 18 -5.48 -4.31 7.43
C ALA A 18 -3.97 -4.62 7.54
N ILE A 19 -3.13 -3.70 7.08
CA ILE A 19 -1.68 -3.76 7.22
C ILE A 19 -1.28 -2.76 8.31
N VAL A 20 -0.64 -3.25 9.37
CA VAL A 20 -0.16 -2.42 10.48
C VAL A 20 1.34 -2.16 10.30
N GLY A 21 1.69 -0.91 10.05
CA GLY A 21 3.02 -0.41 9.71
C GLY A 21 3.12 -0.03 8.22
N ALA A 22 3.44 1.24 7.94
CA ALA A 22 3.74 1.77 6.60
C ALA A 22 5.26 1.87 6.34
N GLY A 23 6.05 1.02 6.99
CA GLY A 23 7.45 0.80 6.61
C GLY A 23 7.57 0.07 5.26
N LEU A 24 8.81 -0.13 4.81
CA LEU A 24 9.12 -0.73 3.50
C LEU A 24 8.39 -2.05 3.25
N SER A 25 8.36 -2.97 4.23
CA SER A 25 7.70 -4.27 4.08
C SER A 25 6.18 -4.17 3.99
N GLY A 26 5.56 -3.30 4.81
CA GLY A 26 4.12 -3.09 4.80
C GLY A 26 3.65 -2.48 3.48
N LEU A 27 4.40 -1.51 2.96
CA LEU A 27 4.11 -0.90 1.66
C LEU A 27 4.39 -1.86 0.48
N ALA A 28 5.44 -2.68 0.55
CA ALA A 28 5.70 -3.70 -0.47
C ALA A 28 4.58 -4.75 -0.52
N LEU A 29 4.08 -5.20 0.64
CA LEU A 29 2.93 -6.09 0.71
C LEU A 29 1.67 -5.42 0.14
N ALA A 30 1.39 -4.18 0.54
CA ALA A 30 0.26 -3.42 0.01
C ALA A 30 0.34 -3.31 -1.52
N HIS A 31 1.52 -2.99 -2.06
CA HIS A 31 1.75 -2.91 -3.50
C HIS A 31 1.41 -4.22 -4.21
N GLY A 32 1.94 -5.35 -3.73
CA GLY A 32 1.66 -6.66 -4.33
C GLY A 32 0.17 -7.04 -4.30
N LEU A 33 -0.53 -6.74 -3.21
CA LEU A 33 -1.98 -7.00 -3.10
C LEU A 33 -2.80 -6.10 -4.03
N LEU A 34 -2.40 -4.84 -4.20
CA LEU A 34 -3.07 -3.90 -5.09
C LEU A 34 -2.85 -4.23 -6.58
N LEU A 35 -1.73 -4.86 -6.92
CA LEU A 35 -1.44 -5.34 -8.27
C LEU A 35 -2.18 -6.64 -8.64
N ASP A 36 -2.94 -7.25 -7.72
CA ASP A 36 -3.75 -8.43 -8.04
C ASP A 36 -4.71 -8.13 -9.22
N PRO A 37 -4.57 -8.82 -10.37
CA PRO A 37 -5.35 -8.51 -11.56
C PRO A 37 -6.85 -8.75 -11.36
N ALA A 38 -7.21 -9.65 -10.44
CA ALA A 38 -8.59 -9.94 -10.07
C ALA A 38 -9.17 -8.94 -9.06
N ARG A 39 -8.38 -7.96 -8.58
CA ARG A 39 -8.77 -6.91 -7.62
C ARG A 39 -9.50 -7.45 -6.40
N ARG A 40 -9.04 -8.60 -5.89
CA ARG A 40 -9.72 -9.35 -4.82
C ARG A 40 -9.53 -8.73 -3.44
N PHE A 41 -8.60 -7.80 -3.28
CA PHE A 41 -8.23 -7.28 -1.97
C PHE A 41 -8.68 -5.84 -1.81
N ASP A 42 -9.16 -5.52 -0.61
CA ASP A 42 -9.44 -4.17 -0.16
C ASP A 42 -8.47 -3.83 0.97
N VAL A 43 -7.45 -3.01 0.66
CA VAL A 43 -6.25 -2.87 1.47
C VAL A 43 -6.25 -1.53 2.19
N HIS A 44 -6.11 -1.57 3.52
CA HIS A 44 -5.94 -0.41 4.36
C HIS A 44 -4.60 -0.50 5.11
N VAL A 45 -3.78 0.54 5.02
CA VAL A 45 -2.49 0.62 5.73
C VAL A 45 -2.62 1.62 6.87
N TYR A 46 -2.19 1.21 8.05
CA TYR A 46 -2.17 2.02 9.26
C TYR A 46 -0.73 2.21 9.70
N GLU A 47 -0.34 3.44 9.98
CA GLU A 47 0.97 3.77 10.56
C GLU A 47 0.73 4.60 11.81
N ARG A 48 1.51 4.30 12.86
CA ARG A 48 1.46 5.04 14.12
C ARG A 48 2.08 6.42 13.95
N ASP A 49 3.17 6.49 13.21
CA ASP A 49 3.95 7.70 13.06
C ASP A 49 3.38 8.56 11.91
N THR A 50 2.79 9.72 12.25
CA THR A 50 2.17 10.62 11.26
C THR A 50 3.17 11.54 10.56
N LEU A 51 4.46 11.44 10.90
CA LEU A 51 5.51 12.19 10.24
C LEU A 51 5.66 11.66 8.82
N ALA A 52 5.26 12.47 7.84
CA ALA A 52 5.57 12.21 6.45
C ALA A 52 7.09 12.12 6.28
N PHE A 53 7.58 11.21 5.43
CA PHE A 53 8.99 11.17 5.03
C PHE A 53 9.30 12.36 4.11
N ASP A 54 9.27 13.59 4.64
CA ASP A 54 9.97 14.74 4.07
C ASP A 54 11.47 14.56 4.34
N SER A 55 12.04 13.65 3.56
CA SER A 55 13.32 12.98 3.76
C SER A 55 14.52 13.95 3.79
N GLU A 56 14.75 14.63 4.92
CA GLU A 56 16.01 15.33 5.22
C GLU A 56 16.86 14.63 6.29
N ARG A 57 16.35 13.57 6.93
CA ARG A 57 17.18 12.76 7.84
C ARG A 57 17.98 11.73 7.05
N GLY A 58 19.09 12.18 6.49
CA GLY A 58 20.14 11.30 5.97
C GLY A 58 20.51 10.24 7.01
N GLY A 59 20.17 8.98 6.72
CA GLY A 59 20.29 7.85 7.64
C GLY A 59 20.72 6.56 6.94
N TYR A 60 20.59 5.43 7.65
CA TYR A 60 21.02 4.10 7.21
C TYR A 60 20.54 3.74 5.79
N GLN A 61 21.48 3.37 4.92
CA GLN A 61 21.19 2.93 3.57
C GLN A 61 20.94 1.42 3.53
N LEU A 62 19.86 1.03 2.86
CA LEU A 62 19.57 -0.36 2.54
C LEU A 62 19.94 -0.62 1.08
N ARG A 63 20.64 -1.74 0.84
CA ARG A 63 20.89 -2.23 -0.52
C ARG A 63 19.85 -3.30 -0.84
N ILE A 64 19.13 -3.11 -1.94
CA ILE A 64 18.16 -4.08 -2.44
C ILE A 64 18.88 -4.97 -3.45
N ASN A 65 18.79 -6.29 -3.27
CA ASN A 65 19.35 -7.26 -4.23
C ASN A 65 18.40 -7.44 -5.43
N GLY A 66 18.82 -8.22 -6.43
CA GLY A 66 18.03 -8.41 -7.65
C GLY A 66 16.64 -9.00 -7.42
N ASP A 67 16.50 -9.89 -6.45
CA ASP A 67 15.20 -10.49 -6.11
C ASP A 67 14.27 -9.49 -5.42
N GLY A 68 14.81 -8.68 -4.51
CA GLY A 68 14.07 -7.60 -3.86
C GLY A 68 13.61 -6.55 -4.84
N LEU A 69 14.41 -6.24 -5.87
CA LEU A 69 13.99 -5.31 -6.93
C LEU A 69 12.86 -5.89 -7.81
N ARG A 70 12.87 -7.21 -8.07
CA ARG A 70 11.82 -7.88 -8.85
C ARG A 70 10.49 -8.04 -8.09
N ALA A 71 10.53 -7.94 -6.77
CA ALA A 71 9.34 -8.01 -5.92
C ALA A 71 8.62 -6.67 -5.74
N LEU A 72 9.25 -5.56 -6.18
CA LEU A 72 8.63 -4.24 -6.27
C LEU A 72 7.92 -4.10 -7.61
#